data_AF-A0A1D6Q887-F1
#
_entry.id   AF-A0A1D6Q887-F1
#
_cell.length_a   1.000
_cell.length_b   1.000
_cell.length_c   1.000
_cell.angle_alpha   90.00
_cell.angle_beta   90.00
_cell.angle_gamma   90.00
#
_symmetry.space_group_name_H-M   'P 1'
#
loop_
_entity.id
_entity.type
_entity.pdbx_description
1 polymer ?
#
loop_
_entity_poly.entity_id
_entity_poly.type
_entity_poly.pdbx_seq_one_letter_code
_entity_poly.pdbx_strand_id
1 'polypeptide(L)'
;MDSKALRKKVFYGGVDHALRKEVWKFLLGYHEYDSTYAEREYLAVMKRAEYEVIKSQWKSISATQAKRFTKFRERKGLIDKDVVRTDRSIPYYEGDDNQNVVVLRDILLTYSFYNFDLGYCQGMSDFLAPILYVMEDESESFWCFASLMERLGANFNRDQNGMHAQLLALSKLVELLDPSLHNYFRQNDCLNYFFCFRWVLIQFKR
;
A
#
# COMPACT_ATOMS: atom_id res chain seq x y z
N MET A 1 -22.97 11.77 1.54
CA MET A 1 -23.11 10.67 2.53
C MET A 1 -22.51 11.14 3.85
N ASP A 2 -23.08 10.84 5.02
CA ASP A 2 -22.41 11.18 6.29
C ASP A 2 -21.19 10.26 6.53
N SER A 3 -20.00 10.83 6.33
CA SER A 3 -18.71 10.14 6.49
C SER A 3 -18.54 9.55 7.90
N LYS A 4 -19.00 10.25 8.94
CA LYS A 4 -18.83 9.78 10.33
C LYS A 4 -19.71 8.56 10.60
N ALA A 5 -20.97 8.60 10.16
CA ALA A 5 -21.89 7.47 10.29
C ALA A 5 -21.38 6.24 9.53
N LEU A 6 -20.88 6.41 8.29
CA LEU A 6 -20.29 5.32 7.51
C LEU A 6 -19.10 4.69 8.24
N ARG A 7 -18.11 5.51 8.64
CA ARG A 7 -16.90 5.03 9.33
C ARG A 7 -17.23 4.32 10.64
N LYS A 8 -18.23 4.80 11.40
CA LYS A 8 -18.69 4.14 12.63
C LYS A 8 -19.26 2.75 12.35
N LYS A 9 -20.09 2.60 11.32
CA LYS A 9 -20.65 1.28 10.93
C LYS A 9 -19.54 0.32 10.50
N VAL A 10 -18.60 0.78 9.67
CA VAL A 10 -17.46 -0.01 9.22
C VAL A 10 -16.58 -0.44 10.40
N PHE A 11 -16.32 0.45 11.35
CA PHE A 11 -15.49 0.16 12.53
C PHE A 11 -16.05 -0.99 13.37
N TYR A 12 -17.37 -1.03 13.64
CA TYR A 12 -17.97 -2.05 14.48
C TYR A 12 -18.39 -3.32 13.72
N GLY A 13 -18.75 -3.22 12.45
CA GLY A 13 -19.35 -4.33 11.68
C GLY A 13 -18.52 -4.84 10.51
N GLY A 14 -17.43 -4.16 10.15
CA GLY A 14 -16.69 -4.44 8.92
C GLY A 14 -17.49 -4.09 7.66
N VAL A 15 -17.09 -4.70 6.53
CA VAL A 15 -17.73 -4.53 5.22
C VAL A 15 -17.92 -5.88 4.56
N ASP A 16 -19.17 -6.17 4.18
CA ASP A 16 -19.52 -7.35 3.38
C ASP A 16 -18.72 -7.38 2.08
N HIS A 17 -18.30 -8.59 1.66
CA HIS A 17 -17.41 -8.74 0.52
C HIS A 17 -17.94 -8.09 -0.76
N ALA A 18 -19.24 -8.21 -1.05
CA ALA A 18 -19.86 -7.65 -2.25
C ALA A 18 -19.87 -6.11 -2.26
N LEU A 19 -19.75 -5.47 -1.09
CA LEU A 19 -19.73 -4.02 -0.95
C LEU A 19 -18.31 -3.44 -0.87
N ARG A 20 -17.27 -4.28 -0.72
CA ARG A 20 -15.91 -3.79 -0.49
C ARG A 20 -15.40 -2.91 -1.62
N LYS A 21 -15.63 -3.30 -2.88
CA LYS A 21 -15.18 -2.55 -4.06
C LYS A 21 -15.65 -1.10 -4.02
N GLU A 22 -16.92 -0.87 -3.68
CA GLU A 22 -17.49 0.47 -3.61
C GLU A 22 -17.09 1.21 -2.32
N VAL A 23 -17.20 0.55 -1.17
CA VAL A 23 -16.93 1.19 0.14
C VAL A 23 -15.44 1.54 0.29
N TRP A 24 -14.53 0.69 -0.19
CA TRP A 24 -13.09 0.94 -0.08
C TRP A 24 -12.65 2.16 -0.86
N LYS A 25 -13.30 2.50 -1.98
CA LYS A 25 -13.00 3.73 -2.70
C LYS A 25 -13.17 4.98 -1.82
N PHE A 26 -14.16 5.00 -0.91
CA PHE A 26 -14.31 6.09 0.06
C PHE A 26 -13.34 5.99 1.25
N LEU A 27 -13.08 4.79 1.75
CA LEU A 27 -12.18 4.60 2.91
C LEU A 27 -10.70 4.85 2.56
N LEU A 28 -10.34 4.57 1.31
CA LEU A 28 -9.00 4.77 0.76
C LEU A 28 -8.82 6.14 0.10
N GLY A 29 -9.83 7.03 0.12
CA GLY A 29 -9.70 8.38 -0.42
C GLY A 29 -9.71 8.47 -1.95
N TYR A 30 -10.16 7.43 -2.65
CA TYR A 30 -10.41 7.50 -4.09
C TYR A 30 -11.64 8.36 -4.41
N HIS A 31 -12.66 8.32 -3.55
CA HIS A 31 -13.87 9.12 -3.65
C HIS A 31 -14.07 9.98 -2.40
N GLU A 32 -14.46 11.24 -2.62
CA GLU A 32 -14.95 12.11 -1.55
C GLU A 32 -16.34 11.70 -1.07
N TYR A 33 -16.61 11.85 0.22
CA TYR A 33 -17.86 11.37 0.85
C TYR A 33 -19.10 12.19 0.47
N ASP A 34 -18.90 13.42 0.02
CA ASP A 34 -19.92 14.35 -0.47
C ASP A 34 -20.07 14.32 -2.00
N SER A 35 -19.20 13.59 -2.72
CA SER A 35 -19.30 13.44 -4.18
C SER A 35 -20.62 12.83 -4.63
N THR A 36 -21.09 13.29 -5.78
CA THR A 36 -22.20 12.72 -6.53
C THR A 36 -21.74 11.58 -7.42
N TYR A 37 -22.68 10.80 -7.96
CA TYR A 37 -22.36 9.71 -8.89
C TYR A 37 -21.69 10.24 -10.18
N ALA A 38 -22.22 11.33 -10.76
CA ALA A 38 -21.68 11.93 -11.98
C ALA A 38 -20.24 12.45 -11.79
N GLU A 39 -19.95 13.08 -10.64
CA GLU A 39 -18.58 13.51 -10.31
C GLU A 39 -17.63 12.32 -10.18
N ARG A 40 -18.08 11.20 -9.61
CA ARG A 40 -17.26 9.98 -9.50
C ARG A 40 -16.96 9.34 -10.85
N GLU A 41 -17.94 9.30 -11.76
CA GLU A 41 -17.71 8.81 -13.13
C GLU A 41 -16.71 9.69 -13.88
N TYR A 42 -16.87 11.01 -13.79
CA TYR A 42 -15.92 11.96 -14.39
C TYR A 42 -14.52 11.80 -13.80
N LEU A 43 -14.41 11.71 -12.47
CA LEU A 43 -13.15 11.49 -11.77
C LEU A 43 -12.47 10.19 -12.23
N ALA A 44 -13.22 9.10 -12.40
CA ALA A 44 -12.68 7.83 -12.84
C ALA A 44 -12.05 7.92 -14.25
N VAL A 45 -12.70 8.65 -15.17
CA VAL A 45 -12.16 8.90 -16.51
C VAL A 45 -10.85 9.70 -16.44
N MET A 46 -10.85 10.79 -15.66
CA MET A 46 -9.66 11.64 -15.52
C MET A 46 -8.49 10.89 -14.88
N LYS A 47 -8.76 10.17 -13.79
CA LYS A 47 -7.76 9.37 -13.07
C LYS A 47 -7.20 8.23 -13.95
N ARG A 48 -8.02 7.62 -14.80
CA ARG A 48 -7.54 6.61 -15.76
C ARG A 48 -6.61 7.22 -16.80
N ALA A 49 -6.96 8.37 -17.37
CA ALA A 49 -6.09 9.07 -18.31
C ALA A 49 -4.75 9.46 -17.68
N GLU A 50 -4.77 10.01 -16.46
CA GLU A 50 -3.55 10.38 -15.73
C GLU A 50 -2.68 9.16 -15.39
N TYR A 51 -3.29 8.06 -14.95
CA TYR A 51 -2.58 6.81 -14.70
C TYR A 51 -1.84 6.32 -15.94
N GLU A 52 -2.48 6.31 -17.11
CA GLU A 52 -1.86 5.89 -18.37
C GLU A 52 -0.70 6.82 -18.78
N VAL A 53 -0.83 8.12 -18.54
CA VAL A 53 0.27 9.08 -18.75
C VAL A 53 1.49 8.70 -17.90
N ILE A 54 1.31 8.46 -16.60
CA ILE A 54 2.42 8.07 -15.71
C ILE A 54 2.99 6.71 -16.13
N LYS A 55 2.14 5.74 -16.46
CA LYS A 55 2.54 4.40 -16.90
C LYS A 55 3.38 4.46 -18.19
N SER A 56 3.00 5.33 -19.12
CA SER A 56 3.72 5.52 -20.39
C SER A 56 5.17 5.98 -20.18
N GLN A 57 5.46 6.75 -19.11
CA GLN A 57 6.79 7.26 -18.83
C GLN A 57 7.79 6.12 -18.66
N TRP A 58 7.51 5.15 -17.80
CA TRP A 58 8.42 4.03 -17.58
C TRP A 58 8.38 3.00 -18.70
N LYS A 59 7.24 2.83 -19.38
CA LYS A 59 7.12 1.94 -20.54
C LYS A 59 7.93 2.42 -21.74
N SER A 60 8.10 3.74 -21.89
CA SER A 60 8.89 4.35 -22.96
C SER A 60 10.41 4.24 -22.76
N ILE A 61 10.87 3.79 -21.59
CA ILE A 61 12.30 3.66 -21.30
C ILE A 61 12.88 2.51 -22.12
N SER A 62 13.75 2.85 -23.08
CA SER A 62 14.48 1.87 -23.87
C SER A 62 15.42 1.02 -23.01
N ALA A 63 15.79 -0.17 -23.49
CA ALA A 63 16.78 -1.02 -22.81
C ALA A 63 18.12 -0.28 -22.58
N THR A 64 18.55 0.56 -23.52
CA THR A 64 19.77 1.37 -23.39
C THR A 64 19.66 2.44 -22.31
N GLN A 65 18.51 3.13 -22.22
CA GLN A 65 18.26 4.10 -21.13
C GLN A 65 18.16 3.39 -19.78
N ALA A 66 17.46 2.25 -19.71
CA ALA A 66 17.35 1.45 -18.49
C ALA A 66 18.73 1.07 -17.94
N LYS A 67 19.68 0.66 -18.80
CA LYS A 67 21.09 0.39 -18.40
C LYS A 67 21.83 1.59 -17.81
N ARG A 68 21.36 2.82 -18.02
CA ARG A 68 21.94 4.06 -17.47
C ARG A 68 21.09 4.72 -16.38
N PHE A 69 19.92 4.17 -16.09
CA PHE A 69 19.02 4.66 -15.04
C PHE A 69 19.04 3.73 -13.80
N THR A 70 20.03 3.93 -12.92
CA THR A 70 20.28 3.05 -11.76
C THR A 70 19.06 2.94 -10.83
N LYS A 71 18.47 4.07 -10.40
CA LYS A 71 17.28 4.05 -9.53
C LYS A 71 16.12 3.25 -10.12
N PHE A 72 15.86 3.39 -11.42
CA PHE A 72 14.82 2.61 -12.09
C PHE A 72 15.13 1.11 -12.08
N ARG A 73 16.37 0.71 -12.43
CA ARG A 73 16.76 -0.72 -12.43
C ARG A 73 16.64 -1.34 -11.05
N GLU A 74 17.10 -0.64 -10.02
CA GLU A 74 17.06 -1.13 -8.64
C GLU A 74 15.61 -1.32 -8.18
N ARG A 75 14.75 -0.30 -8.37
CA ARG A 75 13.32 -0.37 -8.03
C ARG A 75 12.62 -1.48 -8.80
N LYS A 76 12.81 -1.55 -10.12
CA LYS A 76 12.25 -2.60 -10.96
C LYS A 76 12.70 -3.98 -10.47
N GLY A 77 13.98 -4.16 -10.15
CA GLY A 77 14.50 -5.43 -9.63
C GLY A 77 13.91 -5.82 -8.28
N LEU A 78 13.67 -4.86 -7.38
CA LEU A 78 12.98 -5.11 -6.10
C LEU A 78 11.52 -5.49 -6.32
N ILE A 79 10.80 -4.76 -7.18
CA ILE A 79 9.40 -5.06 -7.53
C ILE A 79 9.29 -6.45 -8.14
N ASP A 80 10.11 -6.76 -9.16
CA ASP A 80 10.10 -8.04 -9.86
C ASP A 80 10.33 -9.22 -8.88
N LYS A 81 11.17 -9.04 -7.85
CA LYS A 81 11.41 -10.04 -6.80
C LYS A 81 10.26 -10.17 -5.80
N ASP A 82 9.56 -9.09 -5.50
CA ASP A 82 8.50 -9.09 -4.50
C ASP A 82 7.17 -9.61 -5.04
N VAL A 83 6.80 -9.26 -6.27
CA VAL A 83 5.53 -9.68 -6.87
C VAL A 83 5.44 -11.20 -7.06
N VAL A 84 6.55 -11.85 -7.43
CA VAL A 84 6.58 -13.32 -7.65
C VAL A 84 6.34 -14.13 -6.38
N ARG A 85 6.54 -13.52 -5.20
CA ARG A 85 6.33 -14.14 -3.88
C ARG A 85 5.13 -13.57 -3.12
N THR A 86 4.36 -12.67 -3.72
CA THR A 86 3.21 -12.02 -3.06
C THR A 86 1.96 -12.89 -3.24
N ASP A 87 1.38 -13.32 -2.11
CA ASP A 87 0.06 -13.96 -2.03
C ASP A 87 -0.23 -15.10 -3.02
N ARG A 88 0.80 -15.87 -3.39
CA ARG A 88 0.72 -16.97 -4.37
C ARG A 88 -0.17 -18.15 -3.96
N SER A 89 -0.56 -18.21 -2.69
CA SER A 89 -1.55 -19.18 -2.19
C SER A 89 -3.01 -18.72 -2.38
N ILE A 90 -3.23 -17.49 -2.85
CA ILE A 90 -4.56 -16.96 -3.16
C ILE A 90 -4.85 -17.27 -4.64
N PRO A 91 -6.00 -17.89 -4.99
CA PRO A 91 -6.33 -18.25 -6.38
C PRO A 91 -6.19 -17.10 -7.38
N TYR A 92 -6.46 -15.87 -6.94
CA TYR A 92 -6.32 -14.67 -7.77
C TYR A 92 -4.89 -14.42 -8.28
N TYR A 93 -3.87 -14.83 -7.53
CA TYR A 93 -2.44 -14.66 -7.85
C TYR A 93 -1.71 -16.00 -8.12
N GLU A 94 -2.42 -17.12 -8.05
CA GLU A 94 -1.89 -18.46 -8.25
C GLU A 94 -1.56 -18.72 -9.74
N GLY A 95 -0.60 -19.63 -9.98
CA GLY A 95 -0.24 -20.07 -11.33
C GLY A 95 0.89 -19.29 -11.98
N ASP A 96 1.66 -19.99 -12.81
CA ASP A 96 2.74 -19.38 -13.59
C ASP A 96 2.16 -18.39 -14.62
N ASP A 97 2.90 -17.33 -14.91
CA ASP A 97 2.49 -16.27 -15.86
C ASP A 97 1.13 -15.62 -15.57
N ASN A 98 0.71 -15.59 -14.29
CA ASN A 98 -0.56 -14.99 -13.86
C ASN A 98 -0.64 -13.48 -14.21
N GLN A 99 -1.67 -13.09 -14.96
CA GLN A 99 -1.90 -11.71 -15.41
C GLN A 99 -2.09 -10.71 -14.26
N ASN A 100 -2.70 -11.10 -13.15
CA ASN A 100 -2.89 -10.23 -11.99
C ASN A 100 -1.56 -9.90 -11.29
N VAL A 101 -0.58 -10.81 -11.37
CA VAL A 101 0.79 -10.55 -10.88
C VAL A 101 1.50 -9.56 -11.80
N VAL A 102 1.25 -9.61 -13.11
CA VAL A 102 1.73 -8.61 -14.07
C VAL A 102 1.10 -7.24 -13.79
N VAL A 103 -0.21 -7.19 -13.52
CA VAL A 103 -0.91 -5.94 -13.14
C VAL A 103 -0.36 -5.39 -11.82
N LEU A 104 -0.15 -6.25 -10.81
CA LEU A 104 0.46 -5.86 -9.53
C LEU A 104 1.82 -5.18 -9.74
N ARG A 105 2.65 -5.78 -10.60
CA ARG A 105 3.97 -5.26 -10.99
C ARG A 105 3.86 -3.90 -11.70
N ASP A 106 2.96 -3.78 -12.67
CA ASP A 106 2.78 -2.57 -13.46
C ASP A 106 2.29 -1.39 -12.61
N ILE A 107 1.39 -1.62 -11.65
CA ILE A 107 0.96 -0.60 -10.70
C ILE A 107 2.12 -0.13 -9.81
N LEU A 108 2.92 -1.03 -9.25
CA LEU A 108 4.06 -0.68 -8.40
C LEU A 108 5.13 0.12 -9.17
N LEU A 109 5.39 -0.26 -10.43
CA LEU A 109 6.27 0.51 -11.30
C LEU A 109 5.71 1.90 -11.59
N THR A 110 4.42 1.99 -11.90
CA THR A 110 3.75 3.27 -12.13
C THR A 110 3.80 4.15 -10.88
N TYR A 111 3.60 3.58 -9.69
CA TYR A 111 3.74 4.31 -8.42
C TYR A 111 5.16 4.84 -8.22
N SER A 112 6.18 4.07 -8.60
CA SER A 112 7.57 4.51 -8.50
C SER A 112 7.93 5.72 -9.39
N PHE A 113 7.09 6.00 -10.39
CA PHE A 113 7.14 7.18 -11.26
C PHE A 113 6.21 8.30 -10.79
N TYR A 114 5.11 7.95 -10.11
CA TYR A 114 4.23 8.92 -9.47
C TYR A 114 4.90 9.61 -8.27
N ASN A 115 5.50 8.83 -7.38
CA ASN A 115 6.31 9.33 -6.26
C ASN A 115 7.75 8.85 -6.44
N PHE A 116 8.54 9.62 -7.18
CA PHE A 116 9.93 9.27 -7.45
C PHE A 116 10.84 9.34 -6.24
N ASP A 117 10.50 10.11 -5.21
CA ASP A 117 11.34 10.25 -4.02
C ASP A 117 11.23 9.00 -3.15
N LEU A 118 10.00 8.56 -2.88
CA LEU A 118 9.75 7.31 -2.17
C LEU A 118 10.10 6.09 -3.05
N GLY A 119 9.55 6.05 -4.27
CA GLY A 119 9.76 4.97 -5.22
C GLY A 119 9.08 3.67 -4.78
N TYR A 120 9.90 2.63 -4.58
CA TYR A 120 9.45 1.32 -4.10
C TYR A 120 10.32 0.86 -2.94
N CYS A 121 9.67 0.37 -1.89
CA CYS A 121 10.27 -0.27 -0.74
C CYS A 121 9.64 -1.65 -0.52
N GLN A 122 10.45 -2.61 -0.08
CA GLN A 122 9.99 -3.97 0.18
C GLN A 122 8.83 -3.97 1.18
N GLY A 123 7.76 -4.70 0.85
CA GLY A 123 6.52 -4.75 1.64
C GLY A 123 5.38 -3.89 1.05
N MET A 124 5.66 -2.98 0.12
CA MET A 124 4.60 -2.22 -0.57
C MET A 124 3.70 -3.13 -1.42
N SER A 125 4.21 -4.25 -1.96
CA SER A 125 3.39 -5.24 -2.67
C SER A 125 2.33 -5.89 -1.78
N ASP A 126 2.62 -6.10 -0.48
CA ASP A 126 1.70 -6.69 0.49
C ASP A 126 0.49 -5.76 0.77
N PHE A 127 0.62 -4.45 0.56
CA PHE A 127 -0.50 -3.50 0.62
C PHE A 127 -1.31 -3.46 -0.67
N LEU A 128 -0.63 -3.48 -1.82
CA LEU A 128 -1.31 -3.39 -3.10
C LEU A 128 -2.11 -4.66 -3.41
N ALA A 129 -1.61 -5.85 -3.06
CA ALA A 129 -2.29 -7.11 -3.35
C ALA A 129 -3.76 -7.15 -2.88
N PRO A 130 -4.10 -6.90 -1.60
CA PRO A 130 -5.50 -6.89 -1.18
C PRO A 130 -6.33 -5.77 -1.84
N ILE A 131 -5.72 -4.63 -2.19
CA ILE A 131 -6.43 -3.56 -2.92
C ILE A 131 -6.78 -4.03 -4.33
N LEU A 132 -5.81 -4.58 -5.07
CA LEU A 132 -6.02 -5.06 -6.43
C LEU A 132 -7.02 -6.22 -6.47
N TYR A 133 -6.97 -7.13 -5.49
CA TYR A 133 -7.95 -8.20 -5.35
C TYR A 133 -9.39 -7.67 -5.18
N VAL A 134 -9.59 -6.56 -4.45
CA VAL A 134 -10.92 -5.98 -4.22
C VAL A 134 -11.39 -5.10 -5.37
N MET A 135 -10.49 -4.33 -5.97
CA MET A 135 -10.84 -3.37 -7.01
C MET A 135 -11.00 -4.04 -8.38
N GLU A 136 -10.19 -5.06 -8.70
CA GLU A 136 -10.18 -5.74 -10.00
C GLU A 136 -10.04 -4.78 -11.21
N ASP A 137 -9.54 -3.56 -10.96
CA ASP A 137 -9.24 -2.55 -11.97
C ASP A 137 -7.88 -1.95 -11.67
N GLU A 138 -7.03 -1.86 -12.68
CA GLU A 138 -5.64 -1.44 -12.52
C GLU A 138 -5.50 0.02 -12.09
N SER A 139 -6.27 0.93 -12.67
CA SER A 139 -6.19 2.37 -12.39
C SER A 139 -6.82 2.70 -11.04
N GLU A 140 -7.99 2.13 -10.73
CA GLU A 140 -8.63 2.31 -9.42
C GLU A 140 -7.75 1.78 -8.29
N SER A 141 -7.11 0.61 -8.50
CA SER A 141 -6.15 0.04 -7.55
C SER A 141 -4.95 0.94 -7.32
N PHE A 142 -4.38 1.48 -8.40
CA PHE A 142 -3.27 2.42 -8.33
C PHE A 142 -3.62 3.64 -7.47
N TRP A 143 -4.77 4.27 -7.70
CA TRP A 143 -5.12 5.50 -6.99
C TRP A 143 -5.54 5.25 -5.53
N CYS A 144 -6.19 4.12 -5.25
CA CYS A 144 -6.44 3.68 -3.87
C CYS A 144 -5.12 3.42 -3.13
N PHE A 145 -4.17 2.76 -3.79
CA PHE A 145 -2.84 2.51 -3.25
C PHE A 145 -2.05 3.81 -3.05
N ALA A 146 -2.09 4.75 -4.00
CA ALA A 146 -1.41 6.03 -3.89
C ALA A 146 -1.87 6.82 -2.67
N SER A 147 -3.19 6.95 -2.45
CA SER A 147 -3.73 7.63 -1.26
C SER A 147 -3.48 6.87 0.04
N LEU A 148 -3.39 5.53 0.02
CA LEU A 148 -2.89 4.78 1.17
C LEU A 148 -1.43 5.13 1.49
N MET A 149 -0.58 5.27 0.47
CA MET A 149 0.83 5.63 0.64
C MET A 149 1.05 7.07 1.07
N GLU A 150 0.11 7.99 0.86
CA GLU A 150 0.19 9.33 1.50
C GLU A 150 0.13 9.25 3.03
N ARG A 151 -0.60 8.27 3.56
CA ARG A 151 -0.75 8.06 5.02
C ARG A 151 0.37 7.20 5.60
N LEU A 152 0.84 6.20 4.85
CA LEU A 152 1.80 5.20 5.34
C LEU A 152 3.23 5.41 4.80
N GLY A 153 3.43 6.29 3.83
CA GLY A 153 4.71 6.48 3.13
C GLY A 153 5.88 6.80 4.06
N ALA A 154 5.63 7.51 5.15
CA ALA A 154 6.64 7.83 6.16
C ALA A 154 7.28 6.59 6.81
N ASN A 155 6.58 5.45 6.83
CA ASN A 155 7.13 4.18 7.33
C ASN A 155 8.17 3.57 6.37
N PHE A 156 8.15 3.99 5.11
CA PHE A 156 9.03 3.50 4.05
C PHE A 156 10.17 4.47 3.72
N ASN A 157 10.22 5.62 4.38
CA ASN A 157 11.34 6.56 4.23
C ASN A 157 12.66 5.90 4.60
N ARG A 158 13.76 6.32 3.95
CA ARG A 158 15.10 5.75 4.16
C ARG A 158 15.60 5.90 5.60
N ASP A 159 15.16 6.94 6.29
CA ASP A 159 15.48 7.19 7.70
C ASP A 159 14.64 6.35 8.67
N GLN A 160 13.60 5.66 8.18
CA GLN A 160 12.65 4.88 8.96
C GLN A 160 12.04 5.65 10.14
N ASN A 161 11.95 6.98 10.04
CA ASN A 161 11.49 7.81 11.16
C ASN A 161 10.03 7.51 11.53
N GLY A 162 9.18 7.21 10.54
CA GLY A 162 7.80 6.78 10.78
C GLY A 162 7.72 5.47 11.58
N MET A 163 8.55 4.50 11.24
CA MET A 163 8.60 3.21 11.95
C MET A 163 9.09 3.37 13.39
N HIS A 164 10.17 4.14 13.60
CA HIS A 164 10.69 4.39 14.94
C HIS A 164 9.66 5.11 15.83
N ALA A 165 8.94 6.10 15.29
CA ALA A 165 7.89 6.79 16.02
C ALA A 165 6.75 5.84 16.45
N GLN A 166 6.30 4.94 15.56
CA GLN A 166 5.23 3.99 15.87
C GLN A 166 5.68 2.92 16.89
N LEU A 167 6.91 2.42 16.79
CA LEU A 167 7.46 1.46 17.77
C LEU A 167 7.68 2.11 19.14
N LEU A 168 8.11 3.38 19.17
CA LEU A 168 8.20 4.14 20.42
C LEU A 168 6.83 4.34 21.05
N ALA A 169 5.81 4.69 20.25
CA ALA A 169 4.44 4.81 20.75
C ALA A 169 3.93 3.48 21.32
N LEU A 170 4.20 2.36 20.65
CA LEU A 170 3.87 1.02 21.16
C LEU A 170 4.58 0.73 22.50
N SER A 171 5.87 1.03 22.59
CA SER A 171 6.65 0.88 23.83
C SER A 171 6.04 1.66 25.00
N LYS A 172 5.57 2.88 24.75
CA LYS A 172 4.89 3.73 25.74
C LYS A 172 3.50 3.23 26.13
N LEU A 173 2.76 2.65 25.19
CA LEU A 173 1.48 2.02 25.50
C LEU A 173 1.68 0.78 26.40
N VAL A 174 2.67 -0.06 26.10
CA VAL A 174 2.99 -1.22 26.95
C VAL A 174 3.50 -0.76 28.32
N GLU A 175 4.31 0.29 28.39
CA GLU A 175 4.74 0.88 29.67
C GLU A 175 3.56 1.29 30.57
N LEU A 176 2.49 1.83 29.97
CA LEU A 176 1.29 2.25 30.68
C LEU A 176 0.36 1.08 31.04
N LEU A 177 0.16 0.15 30.11
CA LEU A 177 -0.84 -0.92 30.23
C LEU A 177 -0.32 -2.16 30.97
N ASP A 178 0.96 -2.49 30.79
CA ASP A 178 1.63 -3.62 31.44
C ASP A 178 3.09 -3.25 31.82
N PRO A 179 3.28 -2.51 32.92
CA PRO A 179 4.61 -2.11 33.38
C PRO A 179 5.54 -3.29 33.64
N SER A 180 5.00 -4.43 34.07
CA SER A 180 5.76 -5.66 34.34
C SER A 180 6.38 -6.21 33.05
N LEU A 181 5.58 -6.30 31.98
CA LEU A 181 6.07 -6.70 30.65
C LEU A 181 7.09 -5.70 30.09
N HIS A 182 6.81 -4.40 30.21
CA HIS A 182 7.75 -3.37 29.76
C HIS A 182 9.10 -3.47 30.49
N ASN A 183 9.09 -3.68 31.81
CA ASN A 183 10.30 -3.88 32.59
C ASN A 183 11.06 -5.15 32.19
N TYR A 184 10.35 -6.24 31.88
CA TYR A 184 10.96 -7.44 31.32
C TYR A 184 11.66 -7.16 30.00
N PHE A 185 11.02 -6.45 29.06
CA PHE A 185 11.69 -6.05 27.81
C PHE A 185 12.89 -5.15 28.04
N ARG A 186 12.83 -4.24 29.03
CA ARG A 186 13.98 -3.41 29.42
C ARG A 186 15.17 -4.25 29.89
N GLN A 187 14.94 -5.25 30.73
CA GLN A 187 15.98 -6.13 31.24
C GLN A 187 16.63 -7.00 30.16
N ASN A 188 15.92 -7.24 29.05
CA ASN A 188 16.36 -8.08 27.94
C ASN A 188 16.78 -7.27 26.69
N ASP A 189 17.01 -5.96 26.81
CA ASP A 189 17.39 -5.06 25.70
C ASP A 189 16.44 -5.09 24.49
N CYS A 190 15.14 -5.25 24.77
CA CYS A 190 14.06 -5.43 23.78
C CYS A 190 13.15 -4.18 23.65
N LEU A 191 13.55 -3.03 24.18
CA LEU A 191 12.74 -1.79 24.14
C LEU A 191 12.65 -1.12 22.76
N ASN A 192 13.38 -1.63 21.77
CA ASN A 192 13.25 -1.21 20.38
C ASN A 192 12.02 -1.84 19.68
N TYR A 193 11.41 -2.89 20.25
CA TYR A 193 10.25 -3.59 19.69
C TYR A 193 10.45 -4.06 18.24
N PHE A 194 11.67 -4.39 17.82
CA PHE A 194 11.92 -4.85 16.44
C PHE A 194 11.19 -6.15 16.10
N PHE A 195 10.80 -6.95 17.09
CA PHE A 195 9.92 -8.10 16.90
C PHE A 195 8.50 -7.71 16.39
N CYS A 196 8.07 -6.48 16.62
CA CYS A 196 6.83 -5.90 16.08
C CYS A 196 7.04 -5.15 14.76
N PHE A 197 8.28 -5.01 14.26
CA PHE A 197 8.57 -4.18 13.09
C PHE A 197 7.75 -4.60 11.87
N ARG A 198 7.69 -5.90 11.58
CA ARG A 198 6.91 -6.42 10.46
C ARG A 198 5.43 -6.15 10.63
N TRP A 199 4.88 -6.34 11.82
CA TRP A 199 3.46 -6.09 12.09
C TRP A 199 3.07 -4.65 11.79
N VAL A 200 3.89 -3.70 12.23
CA VAL A 200 3.64 -2.27 12.03
C VAL A 200 3.88 -1.85 10.57
N LEU A 201 4.96 -2.34 9.95
CA LEU A 201 5.33 -1.96 8.58
C LEU A 201 4.26 -2.37 7.57
N ILE A 202 3.76 -3.60 7.65
CA ILE A 202 2.77 -4.16 6.71
C ILE A 202 1.37 -4.32 7.33
N GLN A 203 1.07 -3.53 8.37
CA GLN A 203 -0.25 -3.43 9.01
C GLN A 203 -0.90 -4.81 9.26
N PHE A 204 -0.15 -5.68 9.96
CA PHE A 204 -0.56 -7.02 10.39
C PHE A 204 -0.89 -8.02 9.27
N LYS A 205 -0.52 -7.75 8.02
CA LYS A 205 -0.69 -8.70 6.91
C LYS A 205 0.09 -10.02 7.11
N ARG A 206 1.20 -10.00 7.86
CA ARG A 206 2.01 -11.20 8.20
C ARG A 206 2.58 -11.13 9.61
#